data_AF-A0A515D539-F1
#
_entry.id   AF-A0A515D539-F1
#
_cell.length_a   1.000
_cell.length_b   1.000
_cell.length_c   1.000
_cell.angle_alpha   90.00
_cell.angle_beta   90.00
_cell.angle_gamma   90.00
#
_symmetry.space_group_name_H-M   'P 1'
#
loop_
_entity.id
_entity.type
_entity.pdbx_description
1 polymer ?
#
loop_
_entity_poly.entity_id
_entity_poly.type
_entity_poly.pdbx_seq_one_letter_code
_entity_poly.pdbx_strand_id
1 'polypeptide(L)'
;MTTENLVARFPDPSERESFKTELVKFGRAVATSEYIAHDIISAIEQSVAPKKTYQPDNLPSGDEVRAMIAAEHKNLGLSAPEFV
;
A
#
# COMPACT_ATOMS: atom_id res chain seq x y z
N MET A 1 31.72 -6.36 -17.99
CA MET A 1 32.20 -7.28 -19.05
C MET A 1 32.59 -6.42 -20.24
N THR A 2 33.86 -6.37 -20.63
CA THR A 2 34.29 -5.55 -21.78
C THR A 2 34.02 -6.28 -23.09
N THR A 3 33.86 -5.55 -24.19
CA THR A 3 33.60 -6.12 -25.52
C THR A 3 34.67 -7.13 -25.93
N GLU A 4 35.94 -6.85 -25.58
CA GLU A 4 37.09 -7.73 -25.83
C GLU A 4 36.95 -9.09 -25.13
N ASN A 5 36.49 -9.10 -23.87
CA ASN A 5 36.24 -10.34 -23.12
C ASN A 5 35.07 -11.15 -23.71
N LEU A 6 34.08 -10.48 -24.32
CA LEU A 6 32.96 -11.14 -24.98
C LEU A 6 33.38 -11.80 -26.30
N VAL A 7 34.22 -11.12 -27.09
CA VAL A 7 34.76 -11.63 -28.35
C VAL A 7 35.70 -12.81 -28.12
N ALA A 8 36.52 -12.76 -27.08
CA ALA A 8 37.40 -13.87 -26.72
C ALA A 8 36.62 -15.12 -26.28
N ARG A 9 35.48 -14.95 -25.60
CA ARG A 9 34.69 -16.05 -25.05
C ARG A 9 33.65 -16.62 -26.03
N PHE A 10 33.18 -15.79 -26.95
CA PHE A 10 32.24 -16.15 -28.01
C PHE A 10 32.80 -15.59 -29.33
N PRO A 11 33.68 -16.35 -30.01
CA PRO A 11 34.34 -15.87 -31.23
C PRO A 11 33.35 -15.70 -32.39
N ASP A 12 32.33 -16.56 -32.47
CA ASP A 12 31.27 -16.49 -33.47
C ASP A 12 30.31 -15.31 -33.19
N PRO A 13 30.10 -14.40 -34.17
CA PRO A 13 29.10 -13.34 -34.04
C PRO A 13 27.69 -13.83 -33.67
N SER A 14 27.26 -14.99 -34.16
CA SER A 14 25.88 -15.46 -33.92
C SER A 14 25.66 -15.91 -32.47
N GLU A 15 26.65 -16.59 -31.90
CA GLU A 15 26.66 -16.95 -30.48
C GLU A 15 26.71 -15.72 -29.57
N ARG A 16 27.45 -14.67 -29.95
CA ARG A 16 27.47 -13.40 -29.19
C ARG A 16 26.11 -12.73 -29.11
N GLU A 17 25.40 -12.65 -30.23
CA GLU A 17 24.08 -12.02 -30.27
C GLU A 17 23.05 -12.85 -29.50
N SER A 18 23.15 -14.18 -29.57
CA SER A 18 22.35 -15.09 -28.76
C SER A 18 22.60 -14.89 -27.26
N PHE A 19 23.87 -14.83 -26.84
CA PHE A 19 24.23 -14.59 -25.43
C PHE A 19 23.73 -13.23 -24.93
N LYS A 20 23.88 -12.15 -25.71
CA LYS A 20 23.36 -10.83 -25.35
C LYS A 20 21.84 -10.86 -25.18
N THR A 21 21.14 -11.55 -26.08
CA THR A 21 19.68 -11.69 -26.02
C THR A 21 19.25 -12.42 -24.74
N GLU A 22 19.90 -13.54 -24.40
CA GLU A 22 19.61 -14.27 -23.17
C GLU A 22 19.97 -13.46 -21.92
N LEU A 23 21.05 -12.69 -21.94
CA LEU A 23 21.41 -11.79 -20.84
C LEU A 23 20.34 -10.73 -20.60
N VAL A 24 19.81 -10.13 -21.67
CA VAL A 24 18.71 -9.15 -21.57
C VAL A 24 17.43 -9.81 -21.05
N LYS A 25 17.08 -11.01 -21.54
CA LYS A 25 15.92 -11.76 -21.04
C LYS A 25 16.06 -12.09 -19.55
N PHE A 26 17.24 -12.54 -19.13
CA PHE A 26 17.54 -12.79 -17.73
C PHE A 26 17.37 -11.53 -16.88
N GLY A 27 17.95 -10.39 -17.31
CA GLY A 27 17.78 -9.12 -16.60
C GLY A 27 16.32 -8.70 -16.47
N ARG A 28 15.52 -8.87 -17.53
CA ARG A 28 14.07 -8.62 -17.48
C ARG A 28 13.36 -9.54 -16.49
N ALA A 29 13.66 -10.84 -16.50
CA ALA A 29 13.06 -11.81 -15.61
C ALA A 29 13.36 -11.50 -14.13
N VAL A 30 14.60 -11.09 -13.83
CA VAL A 30 14.99 -10.65 -12.47
C VAL A 30 14.20 -9.42 -12.05
N ALA A 31 14.13 -8.39 -12.89
CA ALA A 31 13.37 -7.18 -12.59
C ALA A 31 11.87 -7.48 -12.38
N THR A 32 11.27 -8.30 -13.23
CA THR A 32 9.87 -8.73 -13.06
C THR A 32 9.67 -9.48 -11.74
N SER A 33 10.61 -10.34 -11.34
CA SER A 33 10.54 -11.07 -10.07
C SER A 33 10.58 -10.13 -8.86
N GLU A 34 11.39 -9.06 -8.92
CA GLU A 34 11.44 -8.03 -7.89
C GLU A 34 10.09 -7.31 -7.74
N TYR A 35 9.47 -6.90 -8.85
CA TYR A 35 8.15 -6.26 -8.82
C TYR A 35 7.08 -7.19 -8.23
N ILE A 36 7.06 -8.47 -8.63
CA ILE A 36 6.13 -9.46 -8.08
C ILE A 36 6.33 -9.61 -6.57
N ALA A 37 7.57 -9.66 -6.09
CA ALA A 37 7.86 -9.76 -4.66
C ALA A 37 7.35 -8.54 -3.89
N HIS A 38 7.55 -7.33 -4.42
CA HIS A 38 7.00 -6.10 -3.83
C HIS A 38 5.47 -6.11 -3.79
N ASP A 39 4.81 -6.54 -4.87
CA ASP A 39 3.35 -6.62 -4.93
C ASP A 39 2.80 -7.59 -3.89
N ILE A 40 3.45 -8.76 -3.72
CA ILE A 40 3.06 -9.74 -2.70
C ILE A 40 3.19 -9.14 -1.29
N ILE A 41 4.30 -8.48 -0.98
CA ILE A 41 4.49 -7.83 0.33
C ILE A 41 3.44 -6.75 0.55
N SER A 42 3.20 -5.90 -0.45
CA SER A 42 2.20 -4.84 -0.35
C SER A 42 0.80 -5.41 -0.13
N ALA A 43 0.44 -6.48 -0.83
CA ALA A 43 -0.83 -7.17 -0.63
C ALA A 43 -0.97 -7.74 0.79
N ILE A 44 0.10 -8.31 1.35
CA ILE A 44 0.11 -8.80 2.74
C ILE A 44 -0.11 -7.64 3.72
N GLU A 45 0.60 -6.52 3.55
CA GLU A 45 0.48 -5.33 4.40
C GLU A 45 -0.92 -4.73 4.35
N GLN A 46 -1.53 -4.69 3.17
CA GLN A 46 -2.90 -4.17 2.97
C GLN A 46 -3.99 -5.14 3.42
N SER A 47 -3.70 -6.44 3.51
CA SER A 47 -4.64 -7.46 3.98
C SER A 47 -4.87 -7.41 5.49
N VAL A 48 -4.07 -6.63 6.23
CA VAL A 48 -4.27 -6.44 7.66
C VAL A 48 -5.52 -5.60 7.87
N ALA A 49 -6.48 -6.16 8.64
CA ALA A 49 -7.68 -5.42 9.02
C ALA A 49 -7.28 -4.08 9.66
N PRO A 50 -7.92 -2.95 9.27
CA PRO A 50 -7.59 -1.66 9.86
C PRO A 50 -7.75 -1.75 11.38
N LYS A 51 -6.82 -1.11 12.11
CA LYS A 51 -6.97 -0.94 13.56
C LYS A 51 -8.35 -0.33 13.82
N LYS A 52 -9.00 -0.71 14.93
CA LYS A 52 -10.32 -0.19 15.33
C LYS A 52 -10.38 1.31 15.01
N THR A 53 -11.17 1.67 14.00
CA THR A 53 -11.41 3.06 13.59
C THR A 53 -12.28 3.80 14.60
N TYR A 54 -12.86 3.04 15.53
CA TYR A 54 -13.67 3.47 16.64
C TYR A 54 -12.91 3.25 17.95
N GLN A 55 -12.66 4.34 18.67
CA GLN A 55 -12.08 4.32 20.02
C GLN A 55 -13.21 4.62 21.02
N PRO A 56 -13.75 3.58 21.71
CA PRO A 56 -14.84 3.78 22.66
C PRO A 56 -14.41 4.62 23.88
N ASP A 57 -13.11 4.63 24.17
CA ASP A 57 -12.54 5.26 25.38
C ASP A 57 -12.60 6.80 25.36
N ASN A 58 -12.89 7.40 24.20
CA ASN A 58 -12.94 8.86 24.03
C ASN A 58 -14.31 9.36 23.57
N LEU A 59 -15.36 8.55 23.77
CA LEU A 59 -16.73 8.98 23.51
C LEU A 59 -17.30 9.75 24.70
N PRO A 60 -18.04 10.83 24.45
CA PRO A 60 -18.83 11.47 25.50
C PRO A 60 -19.83 10.45 26.06
N SER A 61 -19.99 10.48 27.37
CA SER A 61 -21.02 9.73 28.08
C SER A 61 -22.42 10.11 27.58
N GLY A 62 -23.41 9.24 27.81
CA GLY A 62 -24.80 9.52 27.41
C GLY A 62 -25.34 10.84 27.98
N ASP A 63 -24.89 11.23 29.19
CA ASP A 63 -25.27 12.51 29.80
C ASP A 63 -24.60 13.71 29.12
N GLU A 64 -23.33 13.61 28.73
CA GLU A 64 -22.63 14.65 27.98
C GLU A 64 -23.25 14.85 26.60
N VAL A 65 -23.62 13.77 25.92
CA VAL A 65 -24.33 13.84 24.63
C VAL A 65 -25.67 14.55 24.79
N ARG A 66 -26.47 14.18 25.81
CA ARG A 66 -27.75 14.85 26.10
C ARG A 66 -27.56 16.34 26.40
N ALA A 67 -26.54 16.69 27.18
CA ALA A 67 -26.22 18.08 27.50
C ALA A 67 -25.81 18.88 26.24
N MET A 68 -25.00 18.29 25.35
CA MET A 68 -24.62 18.91 24.09
C MET A 68 -25.84 19.15 23.18
N ILE A 69 -26.72 18.15 23.06
CA ILE A 69 -27.96 18.28 22.27
C ILE A 69 -28.85 19.40 22.83
N ALA A 70 -29.05 19.45 24.14
CA ALA A 70 -29.86 20.49 24.78
C ALA A 70 -29.24 21.90 24.61
N ALA A 71 -27.91 22.01 24.68
CA ALA A 71 -27.19 23.26 24.45
C ALA A 71 -27.34 23.74 23.00
N GLU A 72 -27.27 22.84 22.04
CA GLU A 72 -27.45 23.17 20.62
C GLU A 72 -28.89 23.61 20.32
N HIS A 73 -29.89 22.93 20.88
CA HIS A 73 -31.29 23.35 20.77
C HIS A 73 -31.50 24.77 21.30
N LYS A 74 -30.90 25.08 22.46
CA LYS A 74 -30.94 26.44 23.02
C LYS A 74 -30.30 27.47 22.09
N ASN A 75 -29.14 27.15 21.48
CA ASN A 75 -28.47 28.03 20.52
C ASN A 75 -29.33 28.30 19.27
N LEU A 76 -30.12 27.31 18.85
CA LEU A 76 -31.05 27.41 17.73
C LEU A 76 -32.40 28.04 18.10
N GLY A 77 -32.62 28.40 19.38
CA GLY A 77 -33.90 28.93 19.86
C GLY A 77 -35.03 27.88 19.93
N LEU A 78 -34.67 26.60 19.89
CA LEU A 78 -35.59 25.48 20.02
C LEU A 78 -35.79 25.11 21.50
N SER A 79 -36.94 24.50 21.81
CA SER A 79 -37.17 23.92 23.13
C SER A 79 -36.26 22.73 23.39
N ALA A 80 -35.91 22.51 24.66
CA ALA A 80 -35.12 21.37 25.07
C ALA A 80 -35.82 20.06 24.64
N PRO A 81 -35.07 19.09 24.09
CA PRO A 81 -35.65 17.81 23.68
C PRO A 81 -35.92 16.91 24.89
N GLU A 82 -36.96 16.08 24.78
CA GLU A 82 -37.20 14.98 25.71
C GLU A 82 -36.38 13.76 25.28
N PHE A 83 -35.57 13.24 26.20
CA PHE A 83 -34.80 12.03 25.99
C PHE A 83 -35.53 10.85 26.64
N VAL A 84 -35.86 9.81 25.87
CA VAL A 84 -36.52 8.57 26.31
C VAL A 84 -35.48 7.50 26.64
#